data_AF-A0A920EQF6-F1
#
_entry.id   AF-A0A920EQF6-F1
#
_cell.length_a   1.000
_cell.length_b   1.000
_cell.length_c   1.000
_cell.angle_alpha   90.00
_cell.angle_beta   90.00
_cell.angle_gamma   90.00
#
_symmetry.space_group_name_H-M   'P 1'
#
loop_
_entity.id
_entity.type
_entity.pdbx_description
1 polymer ?
#
loop_
_entity_poly.entity_id
_entity_poly.type
_entity_poly.pdbx_seq_one_letter_code
_entity_poly.pdbx_strand_id
1 'polypeptide(L)'
;MSFFTALTGLKGAQTDISTTSNNIANVGSAGFKKSRAEFGDIFSTTPLQTNLTGSGTQQKSITQQFSQGNIQQSTNTLDMAVSGQGFFALKAGGNTGQTVYTRNGAFNLNDDGYIIDSNGQFLLGYPVDSDGAVTDTTLNGAVKLQVQTDYGDPKETNNVVKGVNLPAGAPVIASNVEFDSNDPETFSASSAVTIFDNMGNPKSATIFYIKTQNPAGSDQTYKYDTKMFVDGAEIIPQLTRATDTKGTAQFIDKFGQRTTLPPDPAYILEGKGSPLYRADDLGEAVASTPAKLTGLNLQTYLGDGKTVDIVTDPLQYKRTIEYHTDIGTSPLPSNAPFWGKDFLLVDVDSSGPVSVSIPPGTYNGVQLAAVVENALRDGFGDDKKIKLLPGVDNKFSIDIKKTAGDGNQQV
;
A
#
# COMPACT_ATOMS: atom_id res chain seq x y z
N MET A 1 -43.84 18.49 -73.84
CA MET A 1 -43.50 18.40 -72.40
C MET A 1 -44.37 17.39 -71.64
N SER A 2 -45.65 17.19 -71.95
CA SER A 2 -46.53 16.26 -71.21
C SER A 2 -46.13 14.78 -71.27
N PHE A 3 -45.57 14.29 -72.39
CA PHE A 3 -45.14 12.89 -72.53
C PHE A 3 -43.97 12.54 -71.59
N PHE A 4 -43.02 13.46 -71.40
CA PHE A 4 -41.90 13.26 -70.47
C PHE A 4 -42.38 13.25 -69.02
N THR A 5 -43.31 14.14 -68.66
CA THR A 5 -43.98 14.14 -67.35
C THR A 5 -44.70 12.81 -67.10
N ALA A 6 -45.50 12.32 -68.06
CA ALA A 6 -46.18 11.03 -67.95
C ALA A 6 -45.21 9.84 -67.85
N LEU A 7 -44.12 9.84 -68.64
CA LEU A 7 -43.08 8.80 -68.59
C LEU A 7 -42.38 8.77 -67.23
N THR A 8 -42.10 9.93 -66.64
CA THR A 8 -41.48 9.99 -65.31
C THR A 8 -42.41 9.46 -64.21
N GLY A 9 -43.71 9.73 -64.30
CA GLY A 9 -44.72 9.16 -63.41
C GLY A 9 -44.83 7.63 -63.54
N LEU A 10 -44.83 7.11 -64.78
CA LEU A 10 -44.87 5.66 -65.03
C LEU A 10 -43.62 4.96 -64.47
N LYS A 11 -42.43 5.54 -64.65
CA LYS A 11 -41.20 5.01 -64.05
C LYS A 11 -41.25 5.03 -62.52
N GLY A 12 -41.78 6.08 -61.92
CA GLY A 12 -41.99 6.16 -60.47
C GLY A 12 -42.90 5.03 -59.96
N ALA A 13 -44.05 4.82 -60.61
CA ALA A 13 -44.96 3.73 -60.27
C ALA A 13 -44.31 2.34 -60.43
N GLN A 14 -43.50 2.14 -61.47
CA GLN A 14 -42.77 0.88 -61.66
C GLN A 14 -41.79 0.59 -60.51
N THR A 15 -41.04 1.60 -60.04
CA THR A 15 -40.15 1.45 -58.87
C THR A 15 -40.95 1.12 -57.60
N ASP A 16 -42.07 1.80 -57.38
CA ASP A 16 -42.90 1.59 -56.18
C ASP A 16 -43.46 0.15 -56.13
N ILE A 17 -43.99 -0.32 -57.27
CA ILE A 17 -44.44 -1.71 -57.43
C ILE A 17 -43.28 -2.66 -57.19
N SER A 18 -42.12 -2.42 -57.80
CA SER A 18 -40.95 -3.31 -57.64
C SER A 18 -40.49 -3.40 -56.19
N THR A 19 -40.46 -2.28 -55.47
CA THR A 19 -40.09 -2.22 -54.05
C THR A 19 -41.12 -2.95 -53.18
N THR A 20 -42.40 -2.74 -53.45
CA THR A 20 -43.51 -3.41 -52.75
C THR A 20 -43.51 -4.92 -53.01
N SER A 21 -43.29 -5.35 -54.26
CA SER A 21 -43.17 -6.76 -54.64
C SER A 21 -42.00 -7.43 -53.92
N ASN A 22 -40.84 -6.76 -53.82
CA ASN A 22 -39.69 -7.30 -53.08
C ASN A 22 -39.99 -7.45 -51.58
N ASN A 23 -40.70 -6.49 -50.97
CA ASN A 23 -41.11 -6.58 -49.57
C ASN A 23 -42.06 -7.77 -49.33
N ILE A 24 -43.05 -7.97 -50.21
CA ILE A 24 -44.00 -9.08 -50.11
C ILE A 24 -43.28 -10.43 -50.27
N ALA A 25 -42.36 -10.53 -51.23
CA ALA A 25 -41.59 -11.75 -51.47
C ALA A 25 -40.73 -12.15 -50.25
N ASN A 26 -40.26 -11.17 -49.46
CA ASN A 26 -39.39 -11.40 -48.30
C ASN A 26 -40.13 -11.43 -46.94
N VAL A 27 -41.46 -11.55 -46.93
CA VAL A 27 -42.25 -11.55 -45.69
C VAL A 27 -41.86 -12.68 -44.72
N GLY A 28 -41.39 -13.82 -45.24
CA GLY A 28 -40.94 -14.97 -44.44
C GLY A 28 -39.47 -14.93 -44.02
N SER A 29 -38.70 -13.95 -44.49
CA SER A 29 -37.26 -13.89 -44.26
C SER A 29 -36.94 -13.27 -42.90
N ALA A 30 -36.32 -14.04 -42.01
CA ALA A 30 -35.92 -13.56 -40.68
C ALA A 30 -34.93 -12.38 -40.79
N GLY A 31 -35.15 -11.34 -39.99
CA GLY A 31 -34.29 -10.16 -39.96
C GLY A 31 -34.45 -9.19 -41.14
N PHE A 32 -35.36 -9.45 -42.10
CA PHE A 32 -35.61 -8.55 -43.22
C PHE A 32 -36.11 -7.17 -42.77
N LYS A 33 -35.60 -6.10 -43.41
CA LYS A 33 -36.04 -4.72 -43.21
C LYS A 33 -36.70 -4.22 -44.49
N LYS A 34 -38.02 -3.95 -44.41
CA LYS A 34 -38.79 -3.48 -45.56
C LYS A 34 -38.23 -2.17 -46.10
N SER A 35 -38.28 -2.01 -47.41
CA SER A 35 -37.84 -0.81 -48.11
C SER A 35 -39.02 0.02 -48.61
N ARG A 36 -38.85 1.33 -48.76
CA ARG A 36 -39.85 2.23 -49.35
C ARG A 36 -39.19 3.10 -50.41
N ALA A 37 -39.87 3.29 -51.54
CA ALA A 37 -39.46 4.25 -52.56
C ALA A 37 -39.84 5.68 -52.14
N GLU A 38 -38.89 6.61 -52.26
CA GLU A 38 -39.12 8.04 -52.01
C GLU A 38 -39.04 8.80 -53.33
N PHE A 39 -40.00 9.70 -53.55
CA PHE A 39 -40.13 10.48 -54.78
C PHE A 39 -39.97 11.97 -54.48
N GLY A 40 -39.39 12.69 -55.44
CA GLY A 40 -39.35 14.14 -55.48
C GLY A 40 -40.06 14.66 -56.72
N ASP A 41 -40.56 15.88 -56.67
CA ASP A 41 -41.02 16.61 -57.84
C ASP A 41 -39.83 17.19 -58.63
N ILE A 42 -40.00 17.33 -59.94
CA ILE A 42 -39.04 18.02 -60.79
C ILE A 42 -39.62 19.39 -61.12
N PHE A 43 -38.92 20.45 -60.72
CA PHE A 43 -39.25 21.82 -61.08
C PHE A 43 -38.15 22.43 -61.96
N SER A 44 -38.55 23.06 -63.06
CA SER A 44 -37.67 23.87 -63.91
C SER A 44 -37.74 25.31 -63.41
N THR A 45 -36.79 25.73 -62.58
CA THR A 45 -36.77 27.11 -62.07
C THR A 45 -35.97 28.03 -63.00
N THR A 46 -36.61 29.10 -63.47
CA THR A 46 -35.92 30.33 -63.87
C THR A 46 -36.34 31.43 -62.89
N PRO A 47 -35.42 32.21 -62.29
CA PRO A 47 -35.72 33.10 -61.16
C PRO A 47 -36.79 34.19 -61.37
N LEU A 48 -37.25 34.41 -62.60
CA LEU A 48 -38.15 35.50 -62.98
C LEU A 48 -39.58 35.08 -63.33
N GLN A 49 -39.95 33.79 -63.24
CA GLN A 49 -41.25 33.31 -63.72
C GLN A 49 -42.14 32.75 -62.59
N THR A 50 -43.32 33.34 -62.41
CA THR A 50 -44.27 33.06 -61.31
C THR A 50 -45.35 32.01 -61.63
N ASN A 51 -45.49 31.57 -62.89
CA ASN A 51 -46.48 30.58 -63.34
C ASN A 51 -45.82 29.37 -64.03
N LEU A 52 -45.09 28.56 -63.26
CA LEU A 52 -44.40 27.37 -63.77
C LEU A 52 -45.20 26.09 -63.49
N THR A 53 -45.42 25.27 -64.53
CA THR A 53 -46.00 23.93 -64.40
C THR A 53 -44.91 22.93 -64.00
N GLY A 54 -45.22 21.98 -63.11
CA GLY A 54 -44.30 20.93 -62.70
C GLY A 54 -43.83 20.07 -63.88
N SER A 55 -42.56 19.65 -63.84
CA SER A 55 -41.90 18.92 -64.94
C SER A 55 -41.93 17.39 -64.79
N GLY A 56 -42.55 16.87 -63.71
CA GLY A 56 -42.68 15.44 -63.46
C GLY A 56 -42.19 15.04 -62.07
N THR A 57 -41.85 13.77 -61.91
CA THR A 57 -41.35 13.21 -60.65
C THR A 57 -40.08 12.38 -60.86
N GLN A 58 -39.20 12.35 -59.87
CA GLN A 58 -38.00 11.53 -59.88
C GLN A 58 -37.93 10.68 -58.61
N GLN A 59 -37.45 9.44 -58.74
CA GLN A 59 -37.08 8.65 -57.57
C GLN A 59 -35.85 9.27 -56.90
N LYS A 60 -35.99 9.62 -55.62
CA LYS A 60 -34.92 10.20 -54.80
C LYS A 60 -34.03 9.11 -54.19
N SER A 61 -34.65 8.09 -53.61
CA SER A 61 -33.95 7.02 -52.88
C SER A 61 -34.89 5.82 -52.68
N ILE A 62 -34.30 4.68 -52.30
CA ILE A 62 -35.01 3.56 -51.68
C ILE A 62 -34.46 3.45 -50.26
N THR A 63 -35.30 3.68 -49.26
CA THR A 63 -34.88 3.71 -47.85
C THR A 63 -35.38 2.48 -47.11
N GLN A 64 -34.50 1.87 -46.31
CA GLN A 64 -34.87 0.76 -45.44
C GLN A 64 -35.51 1.29 -44.15
N GLN A 65 -36.56 0.61 -43.69
CA GLN A 65 -37.25 0.93 -42.44
C GLN A 65 -36.81 -0.01 -41.32
N PHE A 66 -36.12 0.54 -40.32
CA PHE A 66 -35.55 -0.22 -39.19
C PHE A 66 -36.50 -0.40 -38.00
N SER A 67 -37.82 -0.45 -38.23
CA SER A 67 -38.78 -0.78 -37.16
C SER A 67 -38.57 -2.21 -36.64
N GLN A 68 -38.87 -2.43 -35.37
CA GLN A 68 -38.87 -3.76 -34.75
C GLN A 68 -40.05 -4.57 -35.30
N GLY A 69 -39.78 -5.82 -35.70
CA GLY A 69 -40.82 -6.79 -36.08
C GLY A 69 -41.19 -7.70 -34.91
N ASN A 70 -42.16 -8.58 -35.13
CA ASN A 70 -42.53 -9.59 -34.15
C ASN A 70 -41.38 -10.58 -33.93
N ILE A 71 -41.13 -10.93 -32.67
CA ILE A 71 -40.18 -11.97 -32.29
C ILE A 71 -40.98 -13.25 -32.08
N GLN A 72 -40.60 -14.33 -32.74
CA GLN A 72 -41.15 -15.67 -32.52
C GLN A 72 -40.14 -16.52 -31.76
N GLN A 73 -40.63 -17.33 -30.83
CA GLN A 73 -39.77 -18.24 -30.08
C GLN A 73 -39.34 -19.40 -30.97
N SER A 74 -38.04 -19.71 -30.95
CA SER A 74 -37.47 -20.91 -31.55
C SER A 74 -37.18 -21.96 -30.48
N THR A 75 -37.11 -23.23 -30.89
CA THR A 75 -36.65 -24.35 -30.04
C THR A 75 -35.14 -24.54 -30.09
N ASN A 76 -34.45 -23.96 -31.07
CA ASN A 76 -32.99 -24.04 -31.19
C ASN A 76 -32.32 -23.09 -30.19
N THR A 77 -31.24 -23.54 -29.55
CA THR A 77 -30.53 -22.78 -28.51
C THR A 77 -29.64 -21.67 -29.08
N LEU A 78 -29.16 -21.84 -30.32
CA LEU A 78 -28.33 -20.86 -31.01
C LEU A 78 -29.16 -19.84 -31.80
N ASP A 79 -30.49 -19.95 -31.81
CA ASP A 79 -31.36 -18.95 -32.42
C ASP A 79 -31.54 -17.76 -31.49
N MET A 80 -30.99 -16.62 -31.89
CA MET A 80 -31.01 -15.39 -31.09
C MET A 80 -31.76 -14.26 -31.80
N ALA A 81 -32.42 -13.41 -31.02
CA ALA A 81 -33.09 -12.22 -31.52
C ALA A 81 -32.72 -11.00 -30.68
N VAL A 82 -32.36 -9.89 -31.34
CA VAL A 82 -32.12 -8.61 -30.67
C VAL A 82 -33.44 -7.88 -30.46
N SER A 83 -33.82 -7.65 -29.21
CA SER A 83 -34.91 -6.75 -28.85
C SER A 83 -34.41 -5.30 -28.80
N GLY A 84 -34.86 -4.47 -29.75
CA GLY A 84 -34.47 -3.07 -29.85
C GLY A 84 -33.45 -2.79 -30.96
N GLN A 85 -32.59 -1.79 -30.72
CA GLN A 85 -31.55 -1.38 -31.66
C GLN A 85 -30.28 -2.22 -31.46
N GLY A 86 -29.61 -2.57 -32.55
CA GLY A 86 -28.38 -3.38 -32.53
C GLY A 86 -28.27 -4.33 -33.72
N PHE A 87 -27.10 -4.90 -33.95
CA PHE A 87 -26.88 -5.92 -34.97
C PHE A 87 -25.89 -6.95 -34.42
N PHE A 88 -25.99 -8.18 -34.92
CA PHE A 88 -24.93 -9.15 -34.76
C PHE A 88 -23.77 -8.77 -35.69
N ALA A 89 -22.55 -8.85 -35.19
CA ALA A 89 -21.34 -8.65 -35.98
C ALA A 89 -20.77 -10.01 -36.37
N LEU A 90 -20.47 -10.18 -37.66
CA LEU A 90 -19.95 -11.41 -38.22
C LEU A 90 -18.67 -11.15 -39.00
N LYS A 91 -17.84 -12.18 -39.12
CA LYS A 91 -16.62 -12.15 -39.93
C LYS A 91 -16.74 -13.11 -41.09
N ALA A 92 -16.53 -12.62 -42.30
CA ALA A 92 -16.61 -13.45 -43.51
C ALA A 92 -15.56 -14.57 -43.45
N GLY A 93 -15.97 -15.82 -43.74
CA GLY A 93 -15.10 -16.98 -43.61
C GLY A 93 -13.84 -16.96 -44.49
N GLY A 94 -13.88 -16.24 -45.62
CA GLY A 94 -12.76 -16.11 -46.56
C GLY A 94 -12.05 -14.75 -46.57
N ASN A 95 -12.63 -13.69 -45.98
CA ASN A 95 -12.05 -12.34 -45.97
C ASN A 95 -11.90 -11.84 -44.53
N THR A 96 -10.71 -12.04 -43.97
CA THR A 96 -10.34 -11.74 -42.57
C THR A 96 -10.41 -10.27 -42.18
N GLY A 97 -10.66 -9.34 -43.11
CA GLY A 97 -10.72 -7.90 -42.85
C GLY A 97 -12.12 -7.28 -42.76
N GLN A 98 -13.19 -7.97 -43.17
CA GLN A 98 -14.51 -7.36 -43.27
C GLN A 98 -15.48 -7.88 -42.20
N THR A 99 -16.00 -6.96 -41.41
CA THR A 99 -17.12 -7.21 -40.49
C THR A 99 -18.45 -6.97 -41.22
N VAL A 100 -19.34 -7.93 -41.13
CA VAL A 100 -20.70 -7.89 -41.68
C VAL A 100 -21.70 -7.76 -40.53
N TYR A 101 -22.78 -6.99 -40.74
CA TYR A 101 -23.81 -6.80 -39.74
C TYR A 101 -25.13 -7.43 -40.20
N THR A 102 -25.77 -8.20 -39.32
CA THR A 102 -27.05 -8.82 -39.61
C THR A 102 -28.01 -8.72 -38.42
N ARG A 103 -29.30 -8.80 -38.73
CA ARG A 103 -30.36 -8.98 -37.73
C ARG A 103 -30.90 -10.41 -37.73
N ASN A 104 -30.52 -11.24 -38.70
CA ASN A 104 -30.85 -12.65 -38.70
C ASN A 104 -29.97 -13.36 -37.67
N GLY A 105 -30.57 -13.95 -36.64
CA GLY A 105 -29.84 -14.68 -35.61
C GLY A 105 -30.05 -16.18 -35.65
N ALA A 106 -30.32 -16.74 -36.83
CA ALA A 106 -30.28 -18.17 -37.05
C ALA A 106 -28.82 -18.63 -37.21
N PHE A 107 -28.24 -19.14 -36.13
CA PHE A 107 -26.85 -19.61 -36.08
C PHE A 107 -26.77 -21.12 -35.86
N ASN A 108 -25.66 -21.71 -36.32
CA ASN A 108 -25.35 -23.13 -36.20
C ASN A 108 -23.90 -23.31 -35.76
N LEU A 109 -23.58 -24.49 -35.23
CA LEU A 109 -22.21 -24.87 -34.90
C LEU A 109 -21.56 -25.54 -36.12
N ASN A 110 -20.31 -25.18 -36.43
CA ASN A 110 -19.52 -25.93 -37.41
C ASN A 110 -18.72 -27.07 -36.74
N ASP A 111 -18.04 -27.89 -37.54
CA ASP A 111 -17.27 -29.05 -37.05
C ASP A 111 -16.12 -28.65 -36.10
N ASP A 112 -15.60 -27.44 -36.21
CA ASP A 112 -14.55 -26.88 -35.34
C ASP A 112 -15.11 -26.22 -34.06
N GLY A 113 -16.43 -26.27 -33.83
CA GLY A 113 -17.07 -25.66 -32.66
C GLY A 113 -17.29 -24.15 -32.76
N TYR A 114 -17.08 -23.52 -33.92
CA TYR A 114 -17.42 -22.11 -34.14
C TYR A 114 -18.91 -21.90 -34.41
N ILE A 115 -19.44 -20.80 -33.90
CA ILE A 115 -20.82 -20.36 -34.19
C ILE A 115 -20.82 -19.61 -35.53
N ILE A 116 -21.57 -20.14 -36.50
CA ILE A 116 -21.66 -19.62 -37.88
C ILE A 116 -23.11 -19.35 -38.31
N ASP A 117 -23.30 -18.45 -39.28
CA ASP A 117 -24.58 -18.28 -39.97
C ASP A 117 -24.77 -19.31 -41.10
N SER A 118 -25.91 -19.27 -41.79
CA SER A 118 -26.20 -20.14 -42.95
C SER A 118 -25.24 -19.95 -44.14
N ASN A 119 -24.47 -18.85 -44.16
CA ASN A 119 -23.49 -18.54 -45.21
C ASN A 119 -22.05 -18.88 -44.79
N GLY A 120 -21.86 -19.50 -43.62
CA GLY A 120 -20.53 -19.84 -43.09
C GLY A 120 -19.76 -18.63 -42.53
N GLN A 121 -20.43 -17.53 -42.22
CA GLN A 121 -19.84 -16.37 -41.57
C GLN A 121 -19.79 -16.59 -40.06
N PHE A 122 -18.67 -16.23 -39.43
CA PHE A 122 -18.43 -16.47 -38.01
C PHE A 122 -19.05 -15.37 -37.14
N LEU A 123 -19.83 -15.75 -36.13
CA LEU A 123 -20.34 -14.80 -35.14
C LEU A 123 -19.19 -14.29 -34.25
N LEU A 124 -19.12 -12.97 -34.08
CA LEU A 124 -18.14 -12.33 -33.22
C LEU A 124 -18.68 -12.13 -31.80
N GLY A 125 -17.79 -12.28 -30.83
CA GLY A 125 -18.05 -11.99 -29.43
C GLY A 125 -16.80 -11.43 -28.75
N TYR A 126 -16.98 -10.91 -27.55
CA TYR A 126 -15.87 -10.38 -26.79
C TYR A 126 -15.03 -11.51 -26.16
N PRO A 127 -13.70 -11.41 -26.20
CA PRO A 127 -12.84 -12.39 -25.56
C PRO A 127 -12.98 -12.33 -24.04
N VAL A 128 -12.98 -13.50 -23.42
CA VAL A 128 -13.00 -13.65 -21.95
C VAL A 128 -11.68 -14.24 -21.48
N ASP A 129 -11.26 -13.87 -20.27
CA ASP A 129 -10.13 -14.51 -19.60
C ASP A 129 -10.52 -15.85 -18.96
N SER A 130 -9.57 -16.50 -18.29
CA SER A 130 -9.78 -17.77 -17.58
C SER A 130 -10.79 -17.68 -16.43
N ASP A 131 -11.03 -16.48 -15.89
CA ASP A 131 -12.01 -16.25 -14.83
C ASP A 131 -13.38 -15.83 -15.40
N GLY A 132 -13.52 -15.79 -16.73
CA GLY A 132 -14.74 -15.43 -17.45
C GLY A 132 -15.00 -13.93 -17.56
N ALA A 133 -14.05 -13.08 -17.17
CA ALA A 133 -14.17 -11.64 -17.32
C ALA A 133 -13.82 -11.21 -18.75
N VAL A 134 -14.57 -10.23 -19.26
CA VAL A 134 -14.35 -9.70 -20.61
C VAL A 134 -13.06 -8.89 -20.66
N THR A 135 -12.13 -9.28 -21.51
CA THR A 135 -10.80 -8.65 -21.63
C THR A 135 -10.79 -7.47 -22.58
N ASP A 136 -11.64 -7.47 -23.60
CA ASP A 136 -11.79 -6.38 -24.56
C ASP A 136 -13.27 -6.23 -24.95
N THR A 137 -13.75 -4.98 -24.98
CA THR A 137 -15.14 -4.62 -25.33
C THR A 137 -15.23 -3.90 -26.67
N THR A 138 -14.11 -3.75 -27.37
CA THR A 138 -14.05 -3.13 -28.69
C THR A 138 -14.36 -4.14 -29.78
N LEU A 139 -14.90 -3.67 -30.90
CA LEU A 139 -15.13 -4.52 -32.06
C LEU A 139 -13.84 -5.05 -32.69
N ASN A 140 -12.72 -4.34 -32.53
CA ASN A 140 -11.42 -4.79 -33.02
C ASN A 140 -10.85 -5.95 -32.18
N GLY A 141 -11.13 -5.95 -30.87
CA GLY A 141 -10.79 -7.06 -29.97
C GLY A 141 -11.75 -8.25 -30.06
N ALA A 142 -12.89 -8.10 -30.73
CA ALA A 142 -13.87 -9.18 -30.86
C ALA A 142 -13.30 -10.37 -31.66
N VAL A 143 -13.46 -11.56 -31.10
CA VAL A 143 -12.97 -12.83 -31.65
C VAL A 143 -14.14 -13.68 -32.16
N LYS A 144 -13.83 -14.67 -33.00
CA LYS A 144 -14.83 -15.66 -33.43
C LYS A 144 -15.26 -16.47 -32.21
N LEU A 145 -16.58 -16.57 -31.98
CA LEU A 145 -17.09 -17.39 -30.89
C LEU A 145 -16.89 -18.86 -31.21
N GLN A 146 -16.20 -19.55 -30.29
CA GLN A 146 -15.95 -20.98 -30.35
C GLN A 146 -16.44 -21.61 -29.04
N VAL A 147 -17.25 -22.64 -29.18
CA VAL A 147 -17.59 -23.54 -28.08
C VAL A 147 -16.50 -24.59 -28.03
N GLN A 148 -15.65 -24.51 -27.01
CA GLN A 148 -14.61 -25.51 -26.80
C GLN A 148 -15.24 -26.81 -26.30
N THR A 149 -14.71 -27.94 -26.77
CA THR A 149 -15.10 -29.29 -26.30
C THR A 149 -14.47 -29.64 -24.97
N ASP A 150 -13.38 -28.97 -24.62
CA ASP A 150 -12.61 -29.22 -23.41
C ASP A 150 -13.15 -28.31 -22.31
N TYR A 151 -13.53 -28.89 -21.17
CA TYR A 151 -14.11 -28.16 -20.05
C TYR A 151 -13.34 -28.42 -18.77
N GLY A 152 -13.04 -27.33 -18.07
CA GLY A 152 -12.67 -27.34 -16.65
C GLY A 152 -11.36 -28.05 -16.35
N ASP A 153 -10.24 -27.43 -16.73
CA ASP A 153 -8.94 -27.87 -16.23
C ASP A 153 -8.94 -27.85 -14.70
N PRO A 154 -8.45 -28.93 -14.06
CA PRO A 154 -8.36 -28.96 -12.63
C PRO A 154 -7.47 -27.84 -12.13
N LYS A 155 -7.93 -27.11 -11.11
CA LYS A 155 -7.17 -26.05 -10.45
C LYS A 155 -6.78 -26.50 -9.05
N GLU A 156 -5.48 -26.47 -8.77
CA GLU A 156 -4.97 -26.82 -7.45
C GLU A 156 -5.44 -25.83 -6.38
N THR A 157 -5.58 -26.34 -5.16
CA THR A 157 -5.96 -25.51 -4.01
C THR A 157 -4.76 -24.68 -3.55
N ASN A 158 -4.85 -23.36 -3.74
CA ASN A 158 -3.79 -22.43 -3.33
C ASN A 158 -3.95 -21.93 -1.89
N ASN A 159 -5.18 -21.62 -1.49
CA ASN A 159 -5.48 -21.00 -0.20
C ASN A 159 -6.57 -21.78 0.53
N VAL A 160 -6.36 -22.02 1.83
CA VAL A 160 -7.35 -22.60 2.74
C VAL A 160 -7.58 -21.62 3.89
N VAL A 161 -8.80 -21.11 3.99
CA VAL A 161 -9.20 -20.25 5.12
C VAL A 161 -10.10 -21.06 6.04
N LYS A 162 -9.72 -21.16 7.32
CA LYS A 162 -10.46 -21.94 8.32
C LYS A 162 -10.72 -21.12 9.56
N GLY A 163 -12.01 -20.95 9.88
CA GLY A 163 -12.43 -20.45 11.19
C GLY A 163 -12.49 -21.62 12.18
N VAL A 164 -11.80 -21.51 13.31
CA VAL A 164 -11.82 -22.53 14.36
C VAL A 164 -12.18 -21.95 15.72
N ASN A 165 -12.88 -22.75 16.52
CA ASN A 165 -13.14 -22.46 17.93
C ASN A 165 -12.46 -23.57 18.75
N LEU A 166 -11.34 -23.24 19.39
CA LEU A 166 -10.52 -24.21 20.11
C LEU A 166 -10.90 -24.26 21.60
N PRO A 167 -10.93 -25.46 22.22
CA PRO A 167 -11.41 -25.61 23.59
C PRO A 167 -10.46 -24.99 24.63
N ALA A 168 -10.94 -23.98 25.37
CA ALA A 168 -10.16 -23.34 26.42
C ALA A 168 -9.73 -24.30 27.54
N GLY A 169 -10.51 -25.35 27.79
CA GLY A 169 -10.24 -26.37 28.81
C GLY A 169 -9.24 -27.46 28.44
N ALA A 170 -8.72 -27.48 27.20
CA ALA A 170 -7.73 -28.49 26.81
C ALA A 170 -6.46 -28.38 27.68
N PRO A 171 -5.82 -29.52 28.04
CA PRO A 171 -4.56 -29.49 28.76
C PRO A 171 -3.46 -28.85 27.90
N VAL A 172 -2.48 -28.22 28.56
CA VAL A 172 -1.28 -27.71 27.89
C VAL A 172 -0.35 -28.88 27.64
N ILE A 173 0.10 -29.02 26.40
CA ILE A 173 1.04 -30.05 25.96
C ILE A 173 2.45 -29.49 26.15
N ALA A 174 3.26 -30.20 26.93
CA ALA A 174 4.59 -29.74 27.28
C ALA A 174 5.54 -29.80 26.08
N SER A 175 6.48 -28.87 26.00
CA SER A 175 7.39 -28.73 24.85
C SER A 175 8.33 -29.93 24.61
N ASN A 176 8.46 -30.84 25.58
CA ASN A 176 9.25 -32.06 25.48
C ASN A 176 8.45 -33.27 24.95
N VAL A 177 7.16 -33.12 24.71
CA VAL A 177 6.33 -34.14 24.08
C VAL A 177 6.51 -34.03 22.57
N GLU A 178 7.00 -35.11 21.94
CA GLU A 178 7.09 -35.20 20.49
C GLU A 178 5.69 -35.39 19.90
N PHE A 179 5.40 -34.70 18.80
CA PHE A 179 4.09 -34.78 18.16
C PHE A 179 3.95 -36.09 17.37
N ASP A 180 2.84 -36.80 17.56
CA ASP A 180 2.44 -37.95 16.75
C ASP A 180 0.97 -37.84 16.32
N SER A 181 0.72 -37.78 15.02
CA SER A 181 -0.62 -37.73 14.44
C SER A 181 -1.56 -38.87 14.84
N ASN A 182 -1.01 -40.02 15.27
CA ASN A 182 -1.78 -41.19 15.69
C ASN A 182 -2.01 -41.23 17.21
N ASP A 183 -1.30 -40.40 17.98
CA ASP A 183 -1.43 -40.33 19.43
C ASP A 183 -2.28 -39.12 19.84
N PRO A 184 -3.53 -39.33 20.31
CA PRO A 184 -4.43 -38.26 20.72
C PRO A 184 -3.95 -37.47 21.94
N GLU A 185 -2.94 -37.94 22.68
CA GLU A 185 -2.36 -37.19 23.81
C GLU A 185 -1.38 -36.11 23.35
N THR A 186 -0.93 -36.14 22.09
CA THR A 186 0.06 -35.20 21.54
C THR A 186 -0.54 -33.98 20.85
N PHE A 187 -1.87 -33.87 20.76
CA PHE A 187 -2.58 -32.70 20.24
C PHE A 187 -3.88 -32.41 21.00
N SER A 188 -4.36 -31.16 20.94
CA SER A 188 -5.56 -30.73 21.65
C SER A 188 -6.84 -30.85 20.82
N ALA A 189 -6.74 -30.65 19.50
CA ALA A 189 -7.84 -30.82 18.55
C ALA A 189 -7.28 -31.08 17.15
N SER A 190 -8.07 -31.70 16.29
CA SER A 190 -7.72 -31.88 14.87
C SER A 190 -8.91 -31.58 13.98
N SER A 191 -8.62 -31.25 12.72
CA SER A 191 -9.66 -30.92 11.76
C SER A 191 -9.17 -31.20 10.33
N ALA A 192 -9.95 -31.93 9.55
CA ALA A 192 -9.62 -32.22 8.16
C ALA A 192 -10.28 -31.22 7.20
N VAL A 193 -9.72 -31.07 6.01
CA VAL A 193 -10.29 -30.38 4.85
C VAL A 193 -9.83 -31.08 3.59
N THR A 194 -10.71 -31.24 2.61
CA THR A 194 -10.33 -31.76 1.30
C THR A 194 -9.74 -30.64 0.46
N ILE A 195 -8.52 -30.86 -0.04
CA ILE A 195 -7.84 -29.99 -1.01
C ILE A 195 -7.68 -30.75 -2.33
N PHE A 196 -7.36 -30.05 -3.41
CA PHE A 196 -7.17 -30.65 -4.73
C PHE A 196 -5.76 -30.39 -5.25
N ASP A 197 -5.14 -31.41 -5.85
CA ASP A 197 -3.87 -31.28 -6.56
C ASP A 197 -4.05 -30.69 -7.97
N ASN A 198 -2.94 -30.44 -8.67
CA ASN A 198 -2.94 -29.91 -10.04
C ASN A 198 -3.56 -30.84 -11.10
N MET A 199 -3.91 -32.08 -10.73
CA MET A 199 -4.64 -33.02 -11.59
C MET A 199 -6.10 -33.16 -11.16
N GLY A 200 -6.53 -32.43 -10.12
CA GLY A 200 -7.91 -32.44 -9.62
C GLY A 200 -8.22 -33.61 -8.70
N ASN A 201 -7.22 -34.38 -8.27
CA ASN A 201 -7.46 -35.46 -7.31
C ASN A 201 -7.68 -34.87 -5.92
N PRO A 202 -8.71 -35.32 -5.18
CA PRO A 202 -8.92 -34.90 -3.81
C PRO A 202 -7.84 -35.48 -2.89
N LYS A 203 -7.21 -34.62 -2.08
CA LYS A 203 -6.27 -34.95 -1.02
C LYS A 203 -6.85 -34.52 0.33
N SER A 204 -6.61 -35.30 1.37
CA SER A 204 -7.05 -34.94 2.72
C SER A 204 -5.97 -34.16 3.44
N ALA A 205 -6.23 -32.90 3.75
CA ALA A 205 -5.37 -32.07 4.56
C ALA A 205 -5.87 -32.04 6.01
N THR A 206 -5.11 -32.61 6.94
CA THR A 206 -5.44 -32.64 8.36
C THR A 206 -4.61 -31.60 9.11
N ILE A 207 -5.30 -30.73 9.85
CA ILE A 207 -4.70 -29.69 10.67
C ILE A 207 -4.87 -30.09 12.14
N PHE A 208 -3.75 -30.22 12.86
CA PHE A 208 -3.68 -30.48 14.29
C PHE A 208 -3.34 -29.20 15.05
N TYR A 209 -4.07 -28.96 16.14
CA TYR A 209 -3.88 -27.82 17.04
C TYR A 209 -3.32 -28.31 18.37
N ILE A 210 -2.21 -27.74 18.80
CA ILE A 210 -1.45 -28.16 19.98
C ILE A 210 -1.43 -26.99 20.95
N LYS A 211 -2.09 -27.12 22.10
CA LYS A 211 -2.11 -26.04 23.09
C LYS A 211 -0.77 -25.98 23.84
N THR A 212 -0.03 -24.90 23.67
CA THR A 212 1.31 -24.73 24.26
C THR A 212 1.31 -23.85 25.50
N GLN A 213 0.26 -23.06 25.73
CA GLN A 213 0.21 -22.13 26.87
C GLN A 213 -1.22 -21.84 27.34
N ASN A 214 -1.38 -21.73 28.67
CA ASN A 214 -2.53 -21.10 29.31
C ASN A 214 -2.21 -19.63 29.66
N PRO A 215 -3.22 -18.74 29.70
CA PRO A 215 -3.06 -17.38 30.20
C PRO A 215 -2.37 -17.36 31.57
N ALA A 216 -1.29 -16.59 31.70
CA ALA A 216 -0.51 -16.49 32.92
C ALA A 216 0.07 -15.08 33.09
N GLY A 217 -0.04 -14.51 34.29
CA GLY A 217 0.67 -13.29 34.74
C GLY A 217 0.67 -12.14 33.72
N SER A 218 1.77 -12.02 32.98
CA SER A 218 2.04 -10.98 31.97
C SER A 218 1.49 -11.26 30.57
N ASP A 219 1.11 -12.51 30.27
CA ASP A 219 0.57 -12.94 28.98
C ASP A 219 -0.80 -13.61 29.18
N GLN A 220 -1.87 -12.85 28.93
CA GLN A 220 -3.24 -13.28 29.15
C GLN A 220 -3.82 -14.08 27.97
N THR A 221 -2.97 -14.57 27.06
CA THR A 221 -3.41 -15.28 25.85
C THR A 221 -3.26 -16.80 25.96
N TYR A 222 -4.16 -17.52 25.30
CA TYR A 222 -3.95 -18.94 24.99
C TYR A 222 -3.06 -19.03 23.75
N LYS A 223 -2.05 -19.91 23.79
CA LYS A 223 -1.23 -20.19 22.61
C LYS A 223 -1.47 -21.58 22.09
N TYR A 224 -1.58 -21.66 20.77
CA TYR A 224 -1.73 -22.90 20.03
C TYR A 224 -0.73 -22.91 18.89
N ASP A 225 0.01 -24.00 18.79
CA ASP A 225 0.79 -24.32 17.60
C ASP A 225 -0.06 -25.16 16.65
N THR A 226 0.26 -25.09 15.36
CA THR A 226 -0.48 -25.79 14.32
C THR A 226 0.48 -26.65 13.51
N LYS A 227 0.11 -27.91 13.29
CA LYS A 227 0.78 -28.81 12.35
C LYS A 227 -0.20 -29.26 11.28
N MET A 228 0.23 -29.22 10.02
CA MET A 228 -0.61 -29.60 8.88
C MET A 228 0.00 -30.81 8.19
N PHE A 229 -0.83 -31.79 7.87
CA PHE A 229 -0.44 -33.00 7.15
C PHE A 229 -1.30 -33.14 5.90
N VAL A 230 -0.68 -33.49 4.77
CA VAL A 230 -1.37 -33.85 3.53
C VAL A 230 -0.92 -35.24 3.14
N ASP A 231 -1.85 -36.18 3.02
CA ASP A 231 -1.57 -37.60 2.71
C ASP A 231 -0.48 -38.23 3.63
N GLY A 232 -0.45 -37.82 4.90
CA GLY A 232 0.51 -38.33 5.89
C GLY A 232 1.90 -37.67 5.87
N ALA A 233 2.16 -36.74 4.94
CA ALA A 233 3.38 -35.93 4.95
C ALA A 233 3.14 -34.60 5.69
N GLU A 234 4.03 -34.25 6.62
CA GLU A 234 3.98 -32.95 7.32
C GLU A 234 4.33 -31.81 6.36
N ILE A 235 3.46 -30.81 6.30
CA ILE A 235 3.72 -29.55 5.62
C ILE A 235 4.36 -28.60 6.63
N ILE A 236 5.66 -28.41 6.51
CA ILE A 236 6.41 -27.48 7.35
C ILE A 236 6.16 -26.07 6.80
N PRO A 237 5.57 -25.16 7.58
CA PRO A 237 5.38 -23.78 7.14
C PRO A 237 6.75 -23.15 6.90
N GLN A 238 7.02 -22.77 5.66
CA GLN A 238 8.17 -21.93 5.34
C GLN A 238 7.77 -20.47 5.46
N LEU A 239 8.62 -19.66 6.10
CA LEU A 239 8.45 -18.21 6.11
C LEU A 239 8.66 -17.70 4.68
N THR A 240 7.56 -17.46 3.98
CA THR A 240 7.59 -16.80 2.67
C THR A 240 7.53 -15.29 2.87
N ARG A 241 8.10 -14.53 1.92
CA ARG A 241 8.09 -13.08 1.99
C ARG A 241 6.68 -12.54 1.76
N ALA A 242 6.32 -11.48 2.47
CA ALA A 242 5.09 -10.77 2.20
C ALA A 242 5.10 -10.25 0.75
N THR A 243 4.05 -10.54 -0.02
CA THR A 243 3.86 -10.02 -1.37
C THR A 243 2.65 -9.09 -1.41
N ASP A 244 2.63 -8.15 -2.37
CA ASP A 244 1.40 -7.43 -2.69
C ASP A 244 0.41 -8.30 -3.49
N THR A 245 -0.75 -7.72 -3.84
CA THR A 245 -1.80 -8.37 -4.65
C THR A 245 -1.35 -8.75 -6.06
N LYS A 246 -0.17 -8.30 -6.50
CA LYS A 246 0.44 -8.65 -7.79
C LYS A 246 1.59 -9.65 -7.65
N GLY A 247 1.85 -10.16 -6.43
CA GLY A 247 2.93 -11.10 -6.16
C GLY A 247 4.31 -10.45 -5.98
N THR A 248 4.41 -9.12 -5.88
CA THR A 248 5.69 -8.42 -5.71
C THR A 248 6.13 -8.46 -4.25
N ALA A 249 7.34 -8.96 -3.99
CA ALA A 249 7.92 -9.02 -2.64
C ALA A 249 8.03 -7.63 -1.99
N GLN A 250 7.68 -7.55 -0.71
CA GLN A 250 7.73 -6.34 0.10
C GLN A 250 8.91 -6.43 1.10
N PHE A 251 9.61 -5.33 1.26
CA PHE A 251 10.71 -5.13 2.20
C PHE A 251 10.36 -3.98 3.15
N ILE A 252 11.03 -3.94 4.29
CA ILE A 252 11.03 -2.78 5.19
C ILE A 252 12.38 -2.11 5.03
N ASP A 253 12.39 -0.82 4.71
CA ASP A 253 13.62 -0.05 4.61
C ASP A 253 14.20 0.28 6.00
N LYS A 254 15.38 0.92 6.02
CA LYS A 254 16.04 1.36 7.27
C LYS A 254 15.24 2.38 8.09
N PHE A 255 14.14 2.91 7.54
CA PHE A 255 13.25 3.87 8.18
C PHE A 255 11.91 3.25 8.59
N GLY A 256 11.73 1.93 8.44
CA GLY A 256 10.49 1.24 8.81
C GLY A 256 9.38 1.33 7.76
N GLN A 257 9.66 1.84 6.55
CA GLN A 257 8.68 1.99 5.48
C GLN A 257 8.64 0.75 4.57
N ARG A 258 7.45 0.40 4.08
CA ARG A 258 7.26 -0.68 3.11
C ARG A 258 7.79 -0.25 1.74
N THR A 259 8.65 -1.06 1.14
CA THR A 259 9.23 -0.84 -0.19
C THR A 259 9.23 -2.13 -1.00
N THR A 260 9.21 -2.04 -2.33
CA THR A 260 9.31 -3.19 -3.25
C THR A 260 10.75 -3.46 -3.70
N LEU A 261 11.69 -2.61 -3.30
CA LEU A 261 13.11 -2.74 -3.62
C LEU A 261 13.88 -3.30 -2.42
N PRO A 262 14.75 -4.31 -2.62
CA PRO A 262 15.60 -4.79 -1.54
C PRO A 262 16.54 -3.66 -1.07
N PRO A 263 16.63 -3.40 0.25
CA PRO A 263 17.44 -2.31 0.79
C PRO A 263 18.95 -2.53 0.63
N ASP A 264 19.38 -3.74 0.26
CA ASP A 264 20.76 -4.07 -0.14
C ASP A 264 20.72 -5.07 -1.33
N PRO A 265 21.37 -4.81 -2.47
CA PRO A 265 21.47 -5.76 -3.58
C PRO A 265 22.30 -7.01 -3.26
N ALA A 266 23.10 -7.03 -2.18
CA ALA A 266 23.78 -8.23 -1.67
C ALA A 266 22.86 -9.11 -0.79
N TYR A 267 21.59 -8.74 -0.64
CA TYR A 267 20.56 -9.49 0.07
C TYR A 267 20.12 -10.71 -0.74
N ILE A 268 20.99 -11.73 -0.77
CA ILE A 268 20.66 -13.04 -1.31
C ILE A 268 20.55 -14.04 -0.15
N LEU A 269 19.37 -14.65 -0.08
CA LEU A 269 19.01 -15.91 0.62
C LEU A 269 18.93 -15.93 2.16
N GLU A 270 17.75 -16.41 2.60
CA GLU A 270 17.40 -17.18 3.81
C GLU A 270 18.15 -16.94 5.13
N GLY A 271 17.39 -16.62 6.18
CA GLY A 271 17.85 -16.75 7.58
C GLY A 271 18.60 -15.56 8.18
N LYS A 272 18.88 -14.49 7.41
CA LYS A 272 19.46 -13.26 7.97
C LYS A 272 18.37 -12.29 8.41
N GLY A 273 18.23 -12.13 9.73
CA GLY A 273 17.38 -11.09 10.33
C GLY A 273 17.83 -9.68 9.95
N SER A 274 16.90 -8.73 10.00
CA SER A 274 17.19 -7.32 9.74
C SER A 274 18.24 -6.77 10.70
N PRO A 275 19.18 -5.91 10.24
CA PRO A 275 20.08 -5.21 11.14
C PRO A 275 19.27 -4.41 12.17
N LEU A 276 19.63 -4.50 13.44
CA LEU A 276 19.09 -3.62 14.48
C LEU A 276 19.69 -2.22 14.27
N TYR A 277 18.89 -1.28 13.78
CA TYR A 277 19.29 0.12 13.69
C TYR A 277 19.01 0.80 15.05
N ARG A 278 20.06 1.27 15.74
CA ARG A 278 19.90 2.10 16.93
C ARG A 278 19.70 3.55 16.51
N ALA A 279 18.97 4.32 17.31
CA ALA A 279 18.70 5.73 17.01
C ALA A 279 19.98 6.58 16.85
N ASP A 280 21.05 6.20 17.55
CA ASP A 280 22.35 6.88 17.52
C ASP A 280 23.14 6.64 16.22
N ASP A 281 22.82 5.59 15.47
CA ASP A 281 23.49 5.23 14.21
C ASP A 281 22.91 5.99 12.99
N LEU A 282 22.01 6.96 13.21
CA LEU A 282 21.22 7.64 12.17
C LEU A 282 21.78 9.01 11.75
N GLY A 283 22.89 9.49 12.33
CA GLY A 283 23.50 10.79 12.02
C GLY A 283 25.00 10.72 11.71
N GLU A 284 25.56 11.76 11.06
CA GLU A 284 27.02 11.85 10.87
C GLU A 284 27.74 12.08 12.22
N ALA A 285 28.79 11.30 12.47
CA ALA A 285 29.59 11.42 13.68
C ALA A 285 30.38 12.74 13.68
N VAL A 286 30.13 13.60 14.67
CA VAL A 286 30.86 14.87 14.85
C VAL A 286 32.07 14.62 15.75
N ALA A 287 33.27 14.93 15.27
CA ALA A 287 34.50 14.83 16.05
C ALA A 287 34.57 15.94 17.12
N SER A 288 34.82 15.57 18.39
CA SER A 288 34.94 16.53 19.49
C SER A 288 36.25 17.33 19.39
N THR A 289 36.17 18.66 19.51
CA THR A 289 37.34 19.54 19.65
C THR A 289 37.57 19.90 21.12
N PRO A 290 38.78 19.76 21.69
CA PRO A 290 39.04 20.09 23.09
C PRO A 290 38.96 21.62 23.34
N ALA A 291 38.33 22.01 24.45
CA ALA A 291 38.22 23.40 24.89
C ALA A 291 39.59 23.98 25.33
N LYS A 292 39.83 25.27 25.06
CA LYS A 292 41.07 25.99 25.42
C LYS A 292 40.80 26.97 26.56
N LEU A 293 41.42 26.75 27.71
CA LEU A 293 41.42 27.69 28.84
C LEU A 293 42.56 28.71 28.69
N THR A 294 42.26 29.99 28.85
CA THR A 294 43.28 31.06 28.92
C THR A 294 43.11 31.87 30.20
N GLY A 295 44.18 32.03 30.98
CA GLY A 295 44.24 32.86 32.19
C GLY A 295 45.63 33.46 32.38
N LEU A 296 45.73 34.55 33.17
CA LEU A 296 47.01 35.20 33.50
C LEU A 296 47.84 34.33 34.48
N ASN A 297 49.16 34.33 34.33
CA ASN A 297 50.09 33.50 35.12
C ASN A 297 50.08 33.89 36.61
N LEU A 298 49.43 33.08 37.44
CA LEU A 298 49.27 33.29 38.88
C LEU A 298 50.44 32.72 39.71
N GLN A 299 51.67 32.75 39.19
CA GLN A 299 52.84 32.21 39.91
C GLN A 299 53.43 33.18 40.94
N THR A 300 53.14 34.48 40.86
CA THR A 300 53.74 35.47 41.77
C THR A 300 52.91 35.79 43.01
N TYR A 301 51.62 35.39 43.07
CA TYR A 301 50.72 35.75 44.19
C TYR A 301 50.44 34.58 45.15
N LEU A 302 50.46 33.33 44.68
CA LEU A 302 50.11 32.12 45.45
C LEU A 302 51.27 31.11 45.60
N GLY A 303 52.46 31.42 45.10
CA GLY A 303 53.69 30.67 45.40
C GLY A 303 54.14 30.87 46.85
N ASP A 304 54.80 29.87 47.43
CA ASP A 304 55.40 29.88 48.79
C ASP A 304 54.40 29.91 49.98
N GLY A 305 53.32 29.13 49.92
CA GLY A 305 52.47 28.87 51.09
C GLY A 305 51.58 30.04 51.53
N LYS A 306 51.44 31.07 50.69
CA LYS A 306 50.52 32.19 50.91
C LYS A 306 49.07 31.75 50.79
N THR A 307 48.21 32.35 51.60
CA THR A 307 46.77 32.14 51.58
C THR A 307 46.04 33.37 51.06
N VAL A 308 44.87 33.14 50.46
CA VAL A 308 43.93 34.17 50.02
C VAL A 308 42.70 34.11 50.91
N ASP A 309 42.34 35.24 51.50
CA ASP A 309 41.10 35.38 52.26
C ASP A 309 39.98 35.83 51.34
N ILE A 310 38.85 35.13 51.37
CA ILE A 310 37.64 35.44 50.60
C ILE A 310 36.52 35.82 51.56
N VAL A 311 35.86 36.94 51.29
CA VAL A 311 34.71 37.43 52.06
C VAL A 311 33.51 37.65 51.14
N THR A 312 32.32 37.36 51.66
CA THR A 312 31.04 37.54 50.94
C THR A 312 30.03 38.38 51.73
N ASP A 313 30.43 38.87 52.91
CA ASP A 313 29.62 39.77 53.75
C ASP A 313 29.66 41.19 53.17
N PRO A 314 28.52 41.79 52.77
CA PRO A 314 28.46 43.14 52.24
C PRO A 314 29.11 44.22 53.14
N LEU A 315 29.11 44.03 54.46
CA LEU A 315 29.76 44.97 55.38
C LEU A 315 31.28 44.97 55.25
N GLN A 316 31.86 43.90 54.70
CA GLN A 316 33.29 43.78 54.46
C GLN A 316 33.71 44.14 53.02
N TYR A 317 32.77 44.43 52.12
CA TYR A 317 33.06 44.75 50.71
C TYR A 317 34.07 45.88 50.55
N LYS A 318 33.97 46.94 51.35
CA LYS A 318 34.90 48.10 51.30
C LYS A 318 36.35 47.76 51.64
N ARG A 319 36.61 46.56 52.18
CA ARG A 319 37.95 46.09 52.52
C ARG A 319 38.56 45.23 51.40
N THR A 320 37.78 44.83 50.39
CA THR A 320 38.26 43.86 49.39
C THR A 320 39.14 44.50 48.32
N ILE A 321 39.91 43.68 47.63
CA ILE A 321 40.77 44.12 46.52
C ILE A 321 39.94 44.72 45.38
N GLU A 322 38.77 44.15 45.07
CA GLU A 322 37.86 44.61 44.02
C GLU A 322 37.38 46.03 44.29
N TYR A 323 36.94 46.32 45.52
CA TYR A 323 36.53 47.68 45.89
C TYR A 323 37.66 48.70 45.73
N HIS A 324 38.87 48.36 46.20
CA HIS A 324 40.02 49.26 46.08
C HIS A 324 40.45 49.46 44.61
N THR A 325 40.25 48.44 43.77
CA THR A 325 40.49 48.50 42.32
C THR A 325 39.45 49.40 41.63
N ASP A 326 38.17 49.25 41.96
CA ASP A 326 37.05 50.03 41.40
C ASP A 326 37.18 51.53 41.69
N ILE A 327 37.73 51.89 42.87
CA ILE A 327 37.98 53.29 43.24
C ILE A 327 39.38 53.80 42.84
N GLY A 328 40.19 52.98 42.18
CA GLY A 328 41.50 53.38 41.63
C GLY A 328 42.62 53.54 42.65
N THR A 329 42.59 52.82 43.78
CA THR A 329 43.65 52.87 44.80
C THR A 329 44.91 52.14 44.34
N SER A 330 46.08 52.79 44.39
CA SER A 330 47.37 52.17 44.05
C SER A 330 48.50 52.67 44.98
N PRO A 331 49.34 51.77 45.55
CA PRO A 331 49.29 50.31 45.41
C PRO A 331 48.11 49.70 46.18
N LEU A 332 47.62 48.55 45.71
CA LEU A 332 46.56 47.81 46.39
C LEU A 332 47.02 47.35 47.79
N PRO A 333 46.13 47.30 48.79
CA PRO A 333 46.49 46.83 50.13
C PRO A 333 46.97 45.37 50.09
N SER A 334 48.13 45.09 50.68
CA SER A 334 48.80 43.78 50.53
C SER A 334 48.06 42.59 51.16
N ASN A 335 47.17 42.85 52.14
CA ASN A 335 46.41 41.83 52.88
C ASN A 335 44.88 42.08 52.81
N ALA A 336 44.39 42.72 51.75
CA ALA A 336 42.95 42.85 51.54
C ALA A 336 42.36 41.50 51.10
N PRO A 337 41.20 41.07 51.65
CA PRO A 337 40.51 39.88 51.16
C PRO A 337 39.95 40.10 49.75
N PHE A 338 39.59 39.04 49.04
CA PHE A 338 38.87 39.09 47.77
C PHE A 338 37.36 38.95 47.99
N TRP A 339 36.59 39.50 47.07
CA TRP A 339 35.15 39.40 47.06
C TRP A 339 34.69 38.08 46.44
N GLY A 340 34.06 37.21 47.24
CA GLY A 340 33.72 35.85 46.82
C GLY A 340 32.51 35.73 45.90
N LYS A 341 31.68 36.78 45.75
CA LYS A 341 30.55 36.74 44.80
C LYS A 341 30.97 37.21 43.43
N ASP A 342 30.52 36.50 42.41
CA ASP A 342 30.90 36.74 41.02
C ASP A 342 32.43 36.75 40.81
N PHE A 343 33.10 35.84 41.52
CA PHE A 343 34.55 35.77 41.63
C PHE A 343 35.24 35.47 40.31
N LEU A 344 34.62 34.62 39.47
CA LEU A 344 35.13 34.27 38.15
C LEU A 344 33.99 34.17 37.14
N LEU A 345 34.11 34.85 36.01
CA LEU A 345 33.21 34.71 34.88
C LEU A 345 33.80 33.73 33.88
N VAL A 346 33.09 32.64 33.59
CA VAL A 346 33.53 31.61 32.63
C VAL A 346 32.46 31.43 31.56
N ASP A 347 32.86 31.45 30.30
CA ASP A 347 31.99 31.10 29.17
C ASP A 347 32.63 29.92 28.45
N VAL A 348 31.83 28.89 28.16
CA VAL A 348 32.24 27.70 27.43
C VAL A 348 31.42 27.64 26.15
N ASP A 349 32.10 27.61 25.00
CA ASP A 349 31.51 27.47 23.68
C ASP A 349 30.44 28.52 23.31
N SER A 350 30.56 29.74 23.85
CA SER A 350 29.59 30.82 23.65
C SER A 350 28.17 30.46 24.11
N SER A 351 28.08 29.54 25.08
CA SER A 351 26.82 29.11 25.70
C SER A 351 26.23 30.20 26.61
N GLY A 352 27.02 31.23 26.89
CA GLY A 352 26.68 32.35 27.76
C GLY A 352 27.56 32.32 29.01
N PRO A 353 28.04 33.48 29.49
CA PRO A 353 28.95 33.52 30.63
C PRO A 353 28.22 33.11 31.91
N VAL A 354 28.78 32.13 32.61
CA VAL A 354 28.36 31.70 33.94
C VAL A 354 29.28 32.33 34.97
N SER A 355 28.67 33.02 35.94
CA SER A 355 29.38 33.61 37.06
C SER A 355 29.53 32.60 38.19
N VAL A 356 30.77 32.36 38.61
CA VAL A 356 31.14 31.39 39.64
C VAL A 356 31.48 32.14 40.92
N SER A 357 30.77 31.82 42.00
CA SER A 357 31.02 32.40 43.33
C SER A 357 31.77 31.42 44.21
N ILE A 358 32.70 31.93 45.01
CA ILE A 358 33.52 31.16 45.95
C ILE A 358 33.06 31.46 47.39
N PRO A 359 32.82 30.44 48.23
CA PRO A 359 32.44 30.64 49.61
C PRO A 359 33.51 31.41 50.41
N PRO A 360 33.11 32.12 51.49
CA PRO A 360 34.07 32.85 52.32
C PRO A 360 34.98 31.88 53.10
N GLY A 361 36.26 32.21 53.16
CA GLY A 361 37.27 31.38 53.82
C GLY A 361 38.70 31.77 53.44
N THR A 362 39.66 31.16 54.11
CA THR A 362 41.09 31.32 53.83
C THR A 362 41.58 30.11 53.06
N TYR A 363 42.05 30.30 51.82
CA TYR A 363 42.43 29.22 50.91
C TYR A 363 43.89 29.35 50.49
N ASN A 364 44.64 28.25 50.53
CA ASN A 364 45.89 28.16 49.76
C ASN A 364 45.58 27.87 48.28
N GLY A 365 46.59 27.93 47.40
CA GLY A 365 46.37 27.75 45.95
C GLY A 365 45.70 26.42 45.56
N VAL A 366 46.00 25.33 46.27
CA VAL A 366 45.41 24.00 45.99
C VAL A 366 43.95 23.95 46.45
N GLN A 367 43.67 24.47 47.64
CA GLN A 367 42.31 24.53 48.18
C GLN A 367 41.42 25.46 47.34
N LEU A 368 41.95 26.60 46.93
CA LEU A 368 41.22 27.54 46.07
C LEU A 368 40.89 26.89 44.73
N ALA A 369 41.84 26.19 44.10
CA ALA A 369 41.60 25.46 42.85
C ALA A 369 40.50 24.40 43.00
N ALA A 370 40.53 23.60 44.07
CA ALA A 370 39.50 22.59 44.33
C ALA A 370 38.11 23.20 44.56
N VAL A 371 38.03 24.36 45.24
CA VAL A 371 36.76 25.06 45.46
C VAL A 371 36.25 25.70 44.16
N VAL A 372 37.12 26.26 43.33
CA VAL A 372 36.76 26.78 42.00
C VAL A 372 36.26 25.64 41.09
N GLU A 373 36.90 24.47 41.11
CA GLU A 373 36.45 23.29 40.36
C GLU A 373 35.06 22.84 40.78
N ASN A 374 34.81 22.75 42.10
CA ASN A 374 33.48 22.43 42.62
C ASN A 374 32.44 23.48 42.20
N ALA A 375 32.78 24.76 42.31
CA ALA A 375 31.86 25.84 41.95
C ALA A 375 31.59 25.91 40.43
N LEU A 376 32.57 25.56 39.59
CA LEU A 376 32.38 25.39 38.15
C LEU A 376 31.48 24.19 37.83
N ARG A 377 31.68 23.07 38.53
CA ARG A 377 30.77 21.91 38.41
C ARG A 377 29.36 22.28 38.84
N ASP A 378 29.17 23.09 39.86
CA ASP A 378 27.81 23.51 40.25
C ASP A 378 27.22 24.52 39.24
N GLY A 379 28.05 25.37 38.64
CA GLY A 379 27.63 26.38 37.66
C GLY A 379 27.30 25.82 36.26
N PHE A 380 28.09 24.86 35.77
CA PHE A 380 27.92 24.20 34.47
C PHE A 380 27.36 22.78 34.56
N GLY A 381 27.27 22.23 35.76
CA GLY A 381 26.82 20.86 35.98
C GLY A 381 25.40 20.65 35.52
N ASP A 382 25.22 19.54 34.83
CA ASP A 382 23.96 18.79 34.76
C ASP A 382 23.59 18.36 36.19
N ASP A 383 23.12 19.31 37.00
CA ASP A 383 22.32 19.01 38.17
C ASP A 383 20.97 18.52 37.63
N LYS A 384 20.91 17.21 37.35
CA LYS A 384 19.70 16.45 36.97
C LYS A 384 18.68 16.49 38.11
N LYS A 385 18.13 17.68 38.40
CA LYS A 385 16.99 17.82 39.30
C LYS A 385 15.80 17.22 38.58
N ILE A 386 15.25 16.15 39.16
CA ILE A 386 14.01 15.54 38.69
C ILE A 386 12.92 16.62 38.72
N LYS A 387 12.54 17.11 37.54
CA LYS A 387 11.50 18.14 37.39
C LYS A 387 10.14 17.44 37.48
N LEU A 388 9.53 17.46 38.67
CA LEU A 388 8.16 17.00 38.85
C LEU A 388 7.19 18.07 38.32
N LEU A 389 6.32 17.70 37.37
CA LEU A 389 5.35 18.62 36.78
C LEU A 389 4.11 18.74 37.69
N PRO A 390 3.58 19.96 37.97
CA PRO A 390 2.37 20.12 38.77
C PRO A 390 1.13 19.57 38.03
N GLY A 391 0.25 18.87 38.75
CA GLY A 391 -1.04 18.39 38.21
C GLY A 391 -0.98 17.09 37.40
N VAL A 392 0.15 16.39 37.42
CA VAL A 392 0.32 15.06 36.83
C VAL A 392 0.93 14.13 37.88
N ASP A 393 0.41 12.90 38.00
CA ASP A 393 1.00 11.90 38.88
C ASP A 393 2.36 11.45 38.34
N ASN A 394 3.44 11.98 38.92
CA ASN A 394 4.80 11.60 38.60
C ASN A 394 5.17 10.34 39.40
N LYS A 395 5.41 9.21 38.73
CA LYS A 395 5.90 7.98 39.37
C LYS A 395 7.42 7.90 39.30
N PHE A 396 8.07 7.66 40.43
CA PHE A 396 9.47 7.22 40.48
C PHE A 396 9.51 5.82 41.10
N SER A 397 10.39 4.96 40.59
CA SER A 397 10.65 3.64 41.15
C SER A 397 12.08 3.63 41.69
N ILE A 398 12.24 3.31 42.98
CA ILE A 398 13.55 3.06 43.58
C ILE A 398 13.68 1.55 43.69
N ASP A 399 14.60 0.98 42.93
CA ASP A 399 14.95 -0.43 43.03
C ASP A 399 16.05 -0.60 44.08
N ILE A 400 15.67 -1.05 45.28
CA ILE A 400 16.62 -1.28 46.38
C ILE A 400 17.01 -2.76 46.34
N LYS A 401 18.14 -3.06 45.71
CA LYS A 401 18.68 -4.41 45.74
C LYS A 401 19.21 -4.75 47.12
N LYS A 402 18.62 -5.78 47.74
CA LYS A 402 19.15 -6.37 48.95
C LYS A 402 20.27 -7.34 48.57
N THR A 403 21.49 -7.06 49.01
CA THR A 403 22.63 -7.97 48.84
C THR A 403 22.32 -9.29 49.58
N ALA A 404 22.24 -10.41 48.86
CA ALA A 404 22.45 -11.71 49.48
C ALA A 404 23.91 -11.75 49.95
N GLY A 405 24.15 -12.15 51.20
CA GLY A 405 25.46 -12.06 51.85
C GLY A 405 26.52 -13.03 51.32
N ASP A 406 26.56 -13.33 50.02
CA ASP A 406 27.49 -14.26 49.36
C ASP A 406 28.31 -13.63 48.23
N GLY A 407 28.26 -12.31 48.05
CA GLY A 407 29.27 -11.57 47.29
C GLY A 407 29.25 -11.72 45.77
N ASN A 408 28.23 -12.35 45.18
CA ASN A 408 28.03 -12.36 43.73
C ASN A 408 26.70 -11.68 43.36
N GLN A 409 26.78 -10.45 42.85
CA GLN A 409 25.63 -9.78 42.25
C GLN A 409 25.40 -10.32 40.83
N GLN A 410 24.18 -10.78 40.53
CA GLN A 410 23.67 -10.82 39.16
C GLN A 410 22.45 -9.90 39.03
N VAL A 411 22.60 -8.97 38.07
CA VAL A 411 21.72 -8.06 37.31
C VAL A 411 20.64 -7.26 38.01
#